data_AF-A0A7V4ULI9-F1
#
_entry.id   AF-A0A7V4ULI9-F1
#
_cell.length_a   1.000
_cell.length_b   1.000
_cell.length_c   1.000
_cell.angle_alpha   90.00
_cell.angle_beta   90.00
_cell.angle_gamma   90.00
#
_symmetry.space_group_name_H-M   'P 1'
#
loop_
_entity.id
_entity.type
_entity.pdbx_description
1 polymer ?
#
loop_
_entity_poly.entity_id
_entity_poly.type
_entity_poly.pdbx_seq_one_letter_code
_entity_poly.pdbx_strand_id
1 'polypeptide(L)'
;MVPLKRWKSGSLALLVALYFTIHPSLPYPSQEKPHPKIDLKGYDGSSLSIESKLPYSPKKTCGACHDYDRITRGYHFQQGRMDGKGNLSVSDSYDPKYSWNLSSGMYGKVQMASSDPSQLAKKNNLRPSEIDKSSFYFAQNCGTCHPGGGWSEYDRRGYLYYNEEYKKFGYEMGGENPRLDGDYTSLSAGNEKYGAPWDRSGVSEADCLICHLKGYQWKQRGTALKGGFFKYAPSVGAGWGVIRLLDGDSRFEKSISVEIDYTKKEWADFENLHLQITRRVSDENCWACHGPYGEKKRGYDWTLQLDVHKAKGMDCLSCHPGDQEHNLAKGDSLPQTVREDLDHTMNSCEDCHYKKKDRKAPRPKHPFSPRHMKRIACPTCHIPFRTISVELVYDHTTGETQIYETSKFLSRNPLDPKSAAPDEKQEIWYPALKDYKGKIIPVKPALPVYWGDLDEHTHLVKPIALWKIKDLGKPPLKDDNGDGIPEVNSLEEIQSFLIALKSKDRFGFPIANLPVLLKGGFLYRLDKKGRVEKIPHDQAQPVDFSLHHNIRPGFLALGSRGCRDCHTRNSPFFLRKILVDPYDEKGKPIYVEAWEQMGISQEKLNRLLLEQ
;
A
#
# COMPACT_ATOMS: atom_id res chain seq x y z
N MET A 1 19.09 39.34 -73.31
CA MET A 1 18.68 38.87 -74.66
C MET A 1 18.82 37.35 -74.70
N VAL A 2 17.74 36.66 -75.06
CA VAL A 2 17.55 35.19 -75.20
C VAL A 2 18.43 34.70 -76.41
N PRO A 3 18.95 33.43 -76.54
CA PRO A 3 18.13 32.22 -76.45
C PRO A 3 18.72 30.86 -76.01
N LEU A 4 17.74 29.98 -75.80
CA LEU A 4 17.69 28.53 -75.64
C LEU A 4 18.68 27.68 -76.47
N LYS A 5 19.04 26.51 -75.92
CA LYS A 5 18.98 25.24 -76.67
C LYS A 5 18.70 24.03 -75.75
N ARG A 6 17.69 23.26 -76.15
CA ARG A 6 17.24 21.95 -75.63
C ARG A 6 18.40 20.93 -75.63
N TRP A 7 18.29 19.85 -74.82
CA TRP A 7 18.23 18.46 -75.34
C TRP A 7 17.89 17.42 -74.25
N LYS A 8 16.83 16.66 -74.56
CA LYS A 8 16.57 15.22 -74.38
C LYS A 8 16.67 14.58 -72.98
N SER A 9 15.48 14.25 -72.49
CA SER A 9 15.14 13.19 -71.54
C SER A 9 15.66 11.82 -71.98
N GLY A 10 16.40 11.16 -71.09
CA GLY A 10 16.69 9.74 -71.11
C GLY A 10 16.44 9.17 -69.72
N SER A 11 15.43 8.31 -69.59
CA SER A 11 15.05 7.65 -68.35
C SER A 11 16.13 6.62 -67.94
N LEU A 12 16.81 6.85 -66.81
CA LEU A 12 17.65 5.85 -66.16
C LEU A 12 16.88 5.30 -64.95
N ALA A 13 16.35 4.09 -65.08
CA ALA A 13 15.73 3.36 -63.99
C ALA A 13 16.80 2.95 -62.97
N LEU A 14 16.73 3.53 -61.77
CA LEU A 14 17.56 3.11 -60.63
C LEU A 14 16.91 1.87 -59.99
N LEU A 15 17.57 0.72 -60.12
CA LEU A 15 17.30 -0.50 -59.36
C LEU A 15 17.64 -0.27 -57.89
N VAL A 16 16.62 -0.05 -57.05
CA VAL A 16 16.74 -0.08 -55.59
C VAL A 16 16.71 -1.55 -55.14
N ALA A 17 17.88 -2.09 -54.82
CA ALA A 17 17.98 -3.37 -54.14
C ALA A 17 17.52 -3.21 -52.67
N LEU A 18 16.27 -3.60 -52.38
CA LEU A 18 15.80 -3.79 -51.01
C LEU A 18 16.54 -4.96 -50.36
N TYR A 19 17.52 -4.66 -49.51
CA TYR A 19 18.04 -5.61 -48.53
C TYR A 19 16.97 -5.83 -47.46
N PHE A 20 16.18 -6.89 -47.60
CA PHE A 20 15.37 -7.40 -46.49
C PHE A 20 16.30 -7.96 -45.42
N THR A 21 16.56 -7.20 -44.36
CA THR A 21 17.08 -7.74 -43.11
C THR A 21 16.05 -8.70 -42.54
N ILE A 22 16.33 -9.99 -42.62
CA ILE A 22 15.55 -11.05 -42.00
C ILE A 22 15.66 -10.84 -40.48
N HIS A 23 14.69 -10.16 -39.87
CA HIS A 23 14.55 -10.18 -38.43
C HIS A 23 14.23 -11.62 -38.01
N PRO A 24 15.02 -12.25 -37.12
CA PRO A 24 14.62 -13.54 -36.58
C PRO A 24 13.27 -13.35 -35.90
N SER A 25 12.29 -14.09 -36.39
CA SER A 25 10.93 -14.14 -35.86
C SER A 25 11.01 -14.32 -34.34
N LEU A 26 10.44 -13.38 -33.59
CA LEU A 26 10.21 -13.58 -32.16
C LEU A 26 9.52 -14.95 -32.00
N PRO A 27 9.98 -15.83 -31.11
CA PRO A 27 9.25 -17.05 -30.84
C PRO A 27 7.86 -16.64 -30.37
N TYR A 28 6.85 -17.01 -31.16
CA TYR A 28 5.45 -16.92 -30.75
C TYR A 28 5.35 -17.50 -29.34
N PRO A 29 4.76 -16.79 -28.35
CA PRO A 29 4.39 -17.45 -27.12
C PRO A 29 3.52 -18.65 -27.51
N SER A 30 3.87 -19.85 -27.02
CA SER A 30 3.05 -21.04 -27.23
C SER A 30 1.61 -20.66 -26.96
N GLN A 31 0.71 -20.86 -27.93
CA GLN A 31 -0.72 -20.59 -27.76
C GLN A 31 -1.16 -21.25 -26.45
N GLU A 32 -1.39 -20.43 -25.41
CA GLU A 32 -1.91 -20.94 -24.15
C GLU A 32 -3.26 -21.58 -24.49
N LYS A 33 -3.47 -22.82 -24.04
CA LYS A 33 -4.76 -23.47 -24.23
C LYS A 33 -5.81 -22.57 -23.57
N PRO A 34 -6.87 -22.17 -24.30
CA PRO A 34 -7.92 -21.35 -23.72
C PRO A 34 -8.58 -22.10 -22.56
N HIS A 35 -9.12 -21.35 -21.61
CA HIS A 35 -9.88 -21.94 -20.52
C HIS A 35 -11.06 -22.75 -21.10
N PRO A 36 -11.43 -23.91 -20.52
CA PRO A 36 -12.65 -24.61 -20.93
C PRO A 36 -13.88 -23.73 -20.70
N LYS A 37 -14.97 -23.97 -21.44
CA LYS A 37 -16.25 -23.30 -21.17
C LYS A 37 -16.68 -23.54 -19.73
N ILE A 38 -17.23 -22.50 -19.11
CA ILE A 38 -17.71 -22.51 -17.72
C ILE A 38 -19.17 -22.11 -17.68
N ASP A 39 -19.91 -22.75 -16.78
CA ASP A 39 -21.27 -22.39 -16.43
C ASP A 39 -21.22 -21.38 -15.28
N LEU A 40 -21.69 -20.14 -15.53
CA LEU A 40 -21.72 -19.09 -14.50
C LEU A 40 -22.86 -19.36 -13.53
N LYS A 41 -22.59 -19.27 -12.23
CA LYS A 41 -23.57 -19.57 -11.17
C LYS A 41 -23.83 -18.39 -10.25
N GLY A 42 -25.08 -18.27 -9.82
CA GLY A 42 -25.49 -17.34 -8.77
C GLY A 42 -25.07 -17.80 -7.38
N TYR A 43 -25.26 -16.94 -6.38
CA TYR A 43 -25.00 -17.26 -4.97
C TYR A 43 -25.92 -18.34 -4.41
N ASP A 44 -27.10 -18.52 -5.01
CA ASP A 44 -28.04 -19.61 -4.71
C ASP A 44 -27.64 -20.94 -5.39
N GLY A 45 -26.57 -20.94 -6.19
CA GLY A 45 -26.08 -22.10 -6.92
C GLY A 45 -26.78 -22.37 -8.26
N SER A 46 -27.78 -21.58 -8.63
CA SER A 46 -28.45 -21.69 -9.93
C SER A 46 -27.51 -21.30 -11.08
N SER A 47 -27.64 -21.98 -12.22
CA SER A 47 -26.97 -21.57 -13.46
C SER A 47 -27.57 -20.26 -13.96
N LEU A 48 -26.72 -19.35 -14.37
CA LEU A 48 -27.11 -18.04 -14.89
C LEU A 48 -27.31 -18.12 -16.41
N SER A 49 -28.19 -17.25 -16.90
CA SER A 49 -28.45 -16.98 -18.31
C SER A 49 -28.18 -15.50 -18.58
N ILE A 50 -28.16 -15.11 -19.85
CA ILE A 50 -27.94 -13.71 -20.22
C ILE A 50 -29.06 -12.78 -19.69
N GLU A 51 -30.25 -13.32 -19.45
CA GLU A 51 -31.40 -12.62 -18.87
C GLU A 51 -31.37 -12.57 -17.33
N SER A 52 -30.50 -13.34 -16.68
CA SER A 52 -30.44 -13.43 -15.22
C SER A 52 -30.11 -12.08 -14.57
N LYS A 53 -30.72 -11.82 -13.41
CA LYS A 53 -30.52 -10.58 -12.61
C LYS A 53 -29.78 -10.82 -11.30
N LEU A 54 -29.48 -12.08 -10.99
CA LEU A 54 -28.68 -12.44 -9.82
C LEU A 54 -27.19 -12.18 -10.10
N PRO A 55 -26.42 -11.69 -9.11
CA PRO A 55 -24.98 -11.55 -9.25
C PRO A 55 -24.32 -12.93 -9.32
N TYR A 56 -23.24 -13.04 -10.09
CA TYR A 56 -22.44 -14.24 -10.17
C TYR A 56 -21.65 -14.44 -8.87
N SER A 57 -21.55 -15.69 -8.42
CA SER A 57 -20.71 -16.13 -7.29
C SER A 57 -19.38 -16.69 -7.83
N PRO A 58 -18.23 -16.05 -7.56
CA PRO A 58 -16.93 -16.64 -7.82
C PRO A 58 -16.77 -18.04 -7.22
N LYS A 59 -17.24 -18.24 -5.98
CA LYS A 59 -17.10 -19.52 -5.27
C LYS A 59 -17.89 -20.65 -5.93
N LYS A 60 -19.13 -20.41 -6.32
CA LYS A 60 -19.97 -21.44 -6.97
C LYS A 60 -19.60 -21.66 -8.44
N THR A 61 -19.08 -20.64 -9.11
CA THR A 61 -18.65 -20.70 -10.52
C THR A 61 -17.27 -21.33 -10.65
N CYS A 62 -16.23 -20.64 -10.17
CA CYS A 62 -14.84 -21.08 -10.32
C CYS A 62 -14.52 -22.23 -9.37
N GLY A 63 -15.09 -22.22 -8.16
CA GLY A 63 -14.91 -23.28 -7.17
C GLY A 63 -15.54 -24.63 -7.55
N ALA A 64 -16.34 -24.70 -8.62
CA ALA A 64 -16.82 -25.97 -9.17
C ALA A 64 -15.71 -26.79 -9.85
N CYS A 65 -14.68 -26.11 -10.37
CA CYS A 65 -13.56 -26.73 -11.08
C CYS A 65 -12.22 -26.56 -10.36
N HIS A 66 -12.12 -25.56 -9.48
CA HIS A 66 -10.91 -25.23 -8.73
C HIS A 66 -11.15 -25.38 -7.23
N ASP A 67 -10.12 -25.81 -6.50
CA ASP A 67 -10.18 -25.88 -5.04
C ASP A 67 -10.16 -24.47 -4.44
N TYR A 68 -11.35 -23.90 -4.27
CA TYR A 68 -11.56 -22.53 -3.78
C TYR A 68 -10.97 -22.34 -2.38
N ASP A 69 -11.17 -23.30 -1.48
CA ASP A 69 -10.70 -23.21 -0.10
C ASP A 69 -9.18 -23.28 -0.03
N ARG A 70 -8.53 -24.03 -0.94
CA ARG A 70 -7.07 -24.01 -1.06
C ARG A 70 -6.55 -22.72 -1.66
N ILE A 71 -7.17 -22.22 -2.73
CA ILE A 71 -6.76 -20.97 -3.39
C ILE A 71 -6.85 -19.78 -2.44
N THR A 72 -7.91 -19.72 -1.65
CA THR A 72 -8.16 -18.58 -0.75
C THR A 72 -7.31 -18.60 0.52
N ARG A 73 -6.44 -19.59 0.73
CA ARG A 73 -5.41 -19.56 1.79
C ARG A 73 -4.32 -18.54 1.52
N GLY A 74 -4.17 -18.10 0.26
CA GLY A 74 -3.23 -17.07 -0.14
C GLY A 74 -3.38 -15.80 0.70
N TYR A 75 -2.24 -15.21 1.11
CA TYR A 75 -2.26 -14.09 2.05
C TYR A 75 -2.94 -12.82 1.52
N HIS A 76 -3.10 -12.68 0.20
CA HIS A 76 -3.88 -11.59 -0.39
C HIS A 76 -5.36 -11.66 -0.01
N PHE A 77 -5.92 -12.87 0.13
CA PHE A 77 -7.30 -13.12 0.54
C PHE A 77 -7.46 -13.09 2.07
N GLN A 78 -6.42 -13.47 2.83
CA GLN A 78 -6.49 -13.57 4.29
C GLN A 78 -6.09 -12.30 5.04
N GLN A 79 -5.16 -11.50 4.53
CA GLN A 79 -4.67 -10.25 5.14
C GLN A 79 -4.34 -10.34 6.65
N GLY A 80 -3.78 -11.48 7.09
CA GLY A 80 -3.43 -11.74 8.48
C GLY A 80 -4.49 -12.49 9.30
N ARG A 81 -5.68 -12.75 8.74
CA ARG A 81 -6.70 -13.57 9.40
C ARG A 81 -6.21 -14.98 9.72
N MET A 82 -5.45 -15.59 8.82
CA MET A 82 -4.87 -16.91 8.98
C MET A 82 -3.33 -16.87 8.98
N ASP A 83 -2.72 -17.83 9.66
CA ASP A 83 -1.28 -18.10 9.61
C ASP A 83 -0.88 -18.88 8.33
N GLY A 84 0.42 -19.15 8.15
CA GLY A 84 0.93 -19.91 7.01
C GLY A 84 0.58 -21.41 7.01
N LYS A 85 -0.04 -21.92 8.07
CA LYS A 85 -0.54 -23.30 8.18
C LYS A 85 -2.05 -23.39 7.94
N GLY A 86 -2.72 -22.25 7.74
CA GLY A 86 -4.17 -22.16 7.55
C GLY A 86 -4.97 -22.11 8.85
N ASN A 87 -4.34 -21.90 10.00
CA ASN A 87 -5.04 -21.71 11.27
C ASN A 87 -5.48 -20.26 11.42
N LEU A 88 -6.60 -20.01 12.12
CA LEU A 88 -6.98 -18.67 12.52
C LEU A 88 -5.91 -18.06 13.43
N SER A 89 -5.39 -16.90 13.03
CA SER A 89 -4.34 -16.16 13.73
C SER A 89 -4.87 -14.86 14.32
N VAL A 90 -5.84 -14.23 13.64
CA VAL A 90 -6.46 -12.99 14.13
C VAL A 90 -7.18 -13.22 15.47
N SER A 91 -6.82 -12.45 16.49
CA SER A 91 -7.40 -12.59 17.83
C SER A 91 -7.17 -11.35 18.70
N ASP A 92 -7.98 -11.21 19.75
CA ASP A 92 -7.87 -10.10 20.73
C ASP A 92 -6.59 -10.15 21.57
N SER A 93 -5.89 -11.29 21.56
CA SER A 93 -4.65 -11.57 22.27
C SER A 93 -3.48 -11.82 21.34
N TYR A 94 -3.59 -11.47 20.06
CA TYR A 94 -2.62 -11.83 19.03
C TYR A 94 -1.21 -11.32 19.35
N ASP A 95 -1.09 -10.03 19.66
CA ASP A 95 0.18 -9.39 20.01
C ASP A 95 0.18 -8.96 21.48
N PRO A 96 0.89 -9.68 22.37
CA PRO A 96 0.92 -9.35 23.80
C PRO A 96 1.70 -8.06 24.07
N LYS A 97 2.58 -7.63 23.15
CA LYS A 97 3.30 -6.36 23.27
C LYS A 97 2.40 -5.23 22.81
N TYR A 98 1.92 -5.30 21.57
CA TYR A 98 1.05 -4.26 20.99
C TYR A 98 -0.41 -4.75 20.98
N SER A 99 -1.09 -4.67 22.12
CA SER A 99 -2.44 -5.25 22.35
C SER A 99 -3.57 -4.71 21.45
N TRP A 100 -3.30 -3.69 20.64
CA TRP A 100 -4.20 -3.15 19.62
C TRP A 100 -3.95 -3.74 18.22
N ASN A 101 -2.88 -4.52 18.02
CA ASN A 101 -2.67 -5.33 16.83
C ASN A 101 -3.35 -6.68 17.02
N LEU A 102 -4.34 -6.95 16.18
CA LEU A 102 -5.11 -8.20 16.23
C LEU A 102 -4.62 -9.25 15.24
N SER A 103 -3.73 -8.88 14.32
CA SER A 103 -3.11 -9.82 13.36
C SER A 103 -1.79 -9.28 12.80
N SER A 104 -1.12 -10.09 11.98
CA SER A 104 0.12 -9.73 11.30
C SER A 104 -0.08 -8.84 10.05
N GLY A 105 -1.32 -8.71 9.57
CA GLY A 105 -1.64 -8.10 8.27
C GLY A 105 -2.60 -6.93 8.38
N MET A 106 -3.01 -6.37 7.24
CA MET A 106 -3.87 -5.17 7.21
C MET A 106 -5.19 -5.36 7.95
N TYR A 107 -5.73 -6.58 8.01
CA TYR A 107 -6.92 -6.90 8.79
C TYR A 107 -6.52 -7.18 10.25
N GLY A 108 -6.09 -6.14 10.96
CA GLY A 108 -5.79 -6.21 12.39
C GLY A 108 -4.52 -5.49 12.84
N LYS A 109 -3.56 -5.20 11.96
CA LYS A 109 -2.35 -4.44 12.30
C LYS A 109 -2.55 -2.95 12.08
N VAL A 110 -2.29 -2.15 13.11
CA VAL A 110 -2.40 -0.68 13.05
C VAL A 110 -1.18 -0.09 12.34
N GLN A 111 -1.41 0.89 11.46
CA GLN A 111 -0.36 1.63 10.76
C GLN A 111 -0.63 3.13 10.82
N MET A 112 0.23 3.88 11.51
CA MET A 112 0.12 5.33 11.63
C MET A 112 0.60 6.06 10.38
N ALA A 113 1.44 5.46 9.53
CA ALA A 113 1.76 6.02 8.21
C ALA A 113 0.64 5.73 7.17
N SER A 114 -0.57 6.21 7.44
CA SER A 114 -1.79 6.00 6.66
C SER A 114 -2.70 7.23 6.70
N SER A 115 -3.41 7.53 5.61
CA SER A 115 -4.43 8.59 5.60
C SER A 115 -5.58 8.31 6.58
N ASP A 116 -5.86 7.03 6.86
CA ASP A 116 -6.80 6.57 7.87
C ASP A 116 -6.12 5.46 8.70
N PRO A 117 -5.55 5.78 9.88
CA PRO A 117 -4.92 4.81 10.78
C PRO A 117 -6.00 4.01 11.53
N SER A 118 -6.66 3.12 10.78
CA SER A 118 -7.74 2.28 11.29
C SER A 118 -7.24 1.22 12.28
N GLN A 119 -7.93 1.10 13.43
CA GLN A 119 -7.77 -0.01 14.37
C GLN A 119 -8.97 -0.95 14.25
N LEU A 120 -8.71 -2.23 14.00
CA LEU A 120 -9.76 -3.25 14.00
C LEU A 120 -10.31 -3.40 15.42
N ALA A 121 -11.61 -3.25 15.56
CA ALA A 121 -12.30 -3.47 16.82
C ALA A 121 -12.07 -4.91 17.30
N LYS A 122 -11.90 -5.09 18.61
CA LYS A 122 -11.77 -6.43 19.20
C LYS A 122 -12.98 -7.29 18.88
N LYS A 123 -12.83 -8.60 18.93
CA LYS A 123 -13.94 -9.53 18.80
C LYS A 123 -14.89 -9.31 19.97
N ASN A 124 -14.37 -9.15 21.18
CA ASN A 124 -15.17 -8.83 22.36
C ASN A 124 -14.72 -7.50 22.97
N ASN A 125 -15.55 -6.47 22.83
CA ASN A 125 -15.31 -5.16 23.44
C ASN A 125 -16.09 -5.05 24.75
N LEU A 126 -15.56 -4.34 25.74
CA LEU A 126 -16.28 -4.14 27.00
C LEU A 126 -17.27 -2.97 26.92
N ARG A 127 -17.03 -2.04 25.99
CA ARG A 127 -17.80 -0.80 25.86
C ARG A 127 -17.66 -0.18 24.46
N PRO A 128 -18.62 0.67 24.05
CA PRO A 128 -18.58 1.39 22.78
C PRO A 128 -17.29 2.19 22.54
N SER A 129 -16.74 2.81 23.59
CA SER A 129 -15.51 3.63 23.52
C SER A 129 -14.26 2.89 23.01
N GLU A 130 -14.25 1.56 23.08
CA GLU A 130 -13.11 0.73 22.64
C GLU A 130 -13.17 0.39 21.14
N ILE A 131 -14.31 0.63 20.50
CA ILE A 131 -14.55 0.30 19.09
C ILE A 131 -14.07 1.46 18.22
N ASP A 132 -13.04 1.19 17.42
CA ASP A 132 -12.69 2.05 16.28
C ASP A 132 -13.39 1.54 15.01
N LYS A 133 -12.83 0.60 14.25
CA LYS A 133 -13.43 0.15 12.99
C LYS A 133 -13.89 -1.31 13.05
N SER A 134 -15.14 -1.57 12.65
CA SER A 134 -15.70 -2.93 12.55
C SER A 134 -15.16 -3.71 11.36
N SER A 135 -15.31 -5.04 11.35
CA SER A 135 -14.94 -5.88 10.20
C SER A 135 -15.71 -5.49 8.93
N PHE A 136 -16.97 -5.05 9.06
CA PHE A 136 -17.75 -4.50 7.96
C PHE A 136 -17.11 -3.24 7.37
N TYR A 137 -16.58 -2.34 8.21
CA TYR A 137 -15.84 -1.16 7.75
C TYR A 137 -14.62 -1.54 6.92
N PHE A 138 -13.84 -2.54 7.37
CA PHE A 138 -12.70 -3.02 6.60
C PHE A 138 -13.17 -3.58 5.25
N ALA A 139 -14.23 -4.39 5.20
CA ALA A 139 -14.71 -4.98 3.95
C ALA A 139 -15.16 -3.89 2.96
N GLN A 140 -15.81 -2.86 3.47
CA GLN A 140 -16.31 -1.72 2.69
C GLN A 140 -15.19 -0.81 2.16
N ASN A 141 -14.19 -0.50 2.99
CA ASN A 141 -13.19 0.52 2.68
C ASN A 141 -11.87 -0.09 2.20
N CYS A 142 -11.33 -1.06 2.95
CA CYS A 142 -10.10 -1.76 2.60
C CYS A 142 -10.32 -2.81 1.51
N GLY A 143 -11.52 -3.42 1.44
CA GLY A 143 -11.85 -4.45 0.44
C GLY A 143 -11.74 -3.96 -1.01
N THR A 144 -11.80 -2.65 -1.24
CA THR A 144 -11.57 -2.04 -2.55
C THR A 144 -10.20 -2.36 -3.16
N CYS A 145 -9.19 -2.61 -2.31
CA CYS A 145 -7.81 -2.90 -2.71
C CYS A 145 -7.43 -4.38 -2.50
N HIS A 146 -8.41 -5.24 -2.20
CA HIS A 146 -8.19 -6.66 -1.93
C HIS A 146 -9.17 -7.52 -2.75
N PRO A 147 -8.78 -8.75 -3.13
CA PRO A 147 -9.59 -9.58 -4.02
C PRO A 147 -10.89 -10.11 -3.38
N GLY A 148 -11.15 -9.77 -2.11
CA GLY A 148 -12.17 -10.43 -1.31
C GLY A 148 -11.63 -11.73 -0.71
N GLY A 149 -12.53 -12.62 -0.32
CA GLY A 149 -12.16 -13.87 0.32
C GLY A 149 -11.91 -13.72 1.82
N GLY A 150 -11.69 -14.84 2.52
CA GLY A 150 -11.08 -14.84 3.86
C GLY A 150 -11.72 -13.87 4.84
N TRP A 151 -11.04 -12.77 5.15
CA TRP A 151 -11.48 -11.77 6.14
C TRP A 151 -12.74 -10.99 5.74
N SER A 152 -13.13 -11.00 4.46
CA SER A 152 -14.38 -10.40 3.98
C SER A 152 -15.51 -11.41 3.74
N GLU A 153 -15.27 -12.69 4.04
CA GLU A 153 -16.26 -13.76 3.99
C GLU A 153 -16.63 -14.28 5.37
N TYR A 154 -15.62 -14.47 6.21
CA TYR A 154 -15.75 -15.17 7.47
C TYR A 154 -15.37 -14.30 8.65
N ASP A 155 -16.12 -14.45 9.73
CA ASP A 155 -15.82 -13.87 11.03
C ASP A 155 -14.54 -14.48 11.64
N ARG A 156 -14.16 -13.95 12.80
CA ARG A 156 -12.95 -14.40 13.53
C ARG A 156 -13.12 -15.73 14.25
N ARG A 157 -14.24 -16.42 14.08
CA ARG A 157 -14.49 -17.80 14.55
C ARG A 157 -14.59 -18.82 13.42
N GLY A 158 -14.57 -18.37 12.17
CA GLY A 158 -14.63 -19.25 11.00
C GLY A 158 -16.03 -19.40 10.40
N TYR A 159 -17.04 -18.71 10.93
CA TYR A 159 -18.38 -18.71 10.34
C TYR A 159 -18.49 -17.64 9.26
N LEU A 160 -19.32 -17.89 8.25
CA LEU A 160 -19.69 -16.82 7.31
C LEU A 160 -20.33 -15.66 8.09
N TYR A 161 -20.02 -14.42 7.72
CA TYR A 161 -20.70 -13.27 8.35
C TYR A 161 -22.23 -13.39 8.18
N TYR A 162 -22.66 -13.80 6.99
CA TYR A 162 -24.04 -14.14 6.70
C TYR A 162 -24.09 -15.31 5.71
N ASN A 163 -24.89 -16.33 6.06
CA ASN A 163 -25.13 -17.48 5.21
C ASN A 163 -26.42 -17.28 4.41
N GLU A 164 -26.29 -17.16 3.09
CA GLU A 164 -27.43 -16.92 2.18
C GLU A 164 -28.37 -18.12 2.04
N GLU A 165 -27.89 -19.35 2.25
CA GLU A 165 -28.69 -20.57 2.15
C GLU A 165 -29.62 -20.72 3.36
N TYR A 166 -29.08 -20.51 4.56
CA TYR A 166 -29.83 -20.65 5.82
C TYR A 166 -30.46 -19.35 6.32
N LYS A 167 -30.13 -18.21 5.68
CA LYS A 167 -30.55 -16.86 6.11
C LYS A 167 -30.21 -16.56 7.57
N LYS A 168 -29.00 -16.94 7.99
CA LYS A 168 -28.50 -16.78 9.36
C LYS A 168 -27.17 -16.04 9.40
N PHE A 169 -27.00 -15.20 10.41
CA PHE A 169 -25.70 -14.62 10.72
C PHE A 169 -24.78 -15.62 11.42
N GLY A 170 -23.46 -15.43 11.28
CA GLY A 170 -22.48 -16.24 12.01
C GLY A 170 -22.59 -16.13 13.54
N TYR A 171 -22.93 -14.94 14.09
CA TYR A 171 -23.12 -14.79 15.53
C TYR A 171 -24.31 -15.57 16.09
N GLU A 172 -25.35 -15.83 15.30
CA GLU A 172 -26.51 -16.63 15.72
C GLU A 172 -26.11 -18.10 15.94
N MET A 173 -25.06 -18.56 15.25
CA MET A 173 -24.48 -19.87 15.49
C MET A 173 -23.59 -19.89 16.75
N GLY A 174 -23.20 -18.71 17.26
CA GLY A 174 -22.32 -18.53 18.42
C GLY A 174 -22.99 -18.05 19.71
N GLY A 175 -24.21 -17.48 19.65
CA GLY A 175 -24.97 -17.03 20.83
C GLY A 175 -24.56 -15.68 21.44
N GLU A 176 -23.99 -14.76 20.64
CA GLU A 176 -23.36 -13.52 21.13
C GLU A 176 -24.18 -12.25 21.00
N ASN A 177 -23.82 -11.23 21.79
CA ASN A 177 -24.35 -9.88 21.65
C ASN A 177 -23.65 -9.14 20.50
N PRO A 178 -24.34 -8.89 19.37
CA PRO A 178 -23.71 -8.30 18.19
C PRO A 178 -23.25 -6.84 18.40
N ARG A 179 -23.76 -6.14 19.42
CA ARG A 179 -23.46 -4.70 19.61
C ARG A 179 -22.01 -4.43 20.00
N LEU A 180 -21.40 -5.31 20.77
CA LEU A 180 -19.99 -5.18 21.22
C LEU A 180 -19.06 -6.16 20.50
N ASP A 181 -19.59 -6.91 19.53
CA ASP A 181 -18.81 -7.77 18.67
C ASP A 181 -18.23 -6.96 17.51
N GLY A 182 -16.90 -6.84 17.40
CA GLY A 182 -16.27 -6.06 16.33
C GLY A 182 -16.56 -6.56 14.90
N ASP A 183 -17.06 -7.79 14.75
CA ASP A 183 -17.48 -8.37 13.46
C ASP A 183 -18.89 -7.94 13.02
N TYR A 184 -19.76 -7.66 14.00
CA TYR A 184 -21.20 -7.45 13.79
C TYR A 184 -21.73 -6.13 14.35
N THR A 185 -20.89 -5.36 15.05
CA THR A 185 -21.29 -4.10 15.68
C THR A 185 -21.75 -3.07 14.66
N SER A 186 -22.80 -2.33 15.01
CA SER A 186 -23.25 -1.17 14.25
C SER A 186 -22.38 0.08 14.48
N LEU A 187 -21.51 0.06 15.48
CA LEU A 187 -20.61 1.16 15.81
C LEU A 187 -19.32 1.03 15.01
N SER A 188 -18.95 2.08 14.28
CA SER A 188 -17.65 2.14 13.60
C SER A 188 -17.26 3.60 13.38
N ALA A 189 -15.98 3.91 13.56
CA ALA A 189 -15.41 5.25 13.46
C ALA A 189 -16.16 6.31 14.29
N GLY A 190 -16.63 5.94 15.48
CA GLY A 190 -17.45 6.82 16.33
C GLY A 190 -18.90 7.04 15.87
N ASN A 191 -19.31 6.43 14.75
CA ASN A 191 -20.69 6.46 14.25
C ASN A 191 -21.48 5.24 14.73
N GLU A 192 -22.39 5.44 15.69
CA GLU A 192 -23.26 4.40 16.25
C GLU A 192 -24.22 3.77 15.23
N LYS A 193 -24.46 4.46 14.11
CA LYS A 193 -25.36 4.08 13.02
C LYS A 193 -24.60 3.64 11.77
N TYR A 194 -23.32 3.30 11.88
CA TYR A 194 -22.53 2.83 10.73
C TYR A 194 -23.13 1.56 10.14
N GLY A 195 -23.45 0.58 11.00
CA GLY A 195 -24.11 -0.67 10.64
C GLY A 195 -23.17 -1.78 10.17
N ALA A 196 -23.64 -3.02 10.24
CA ALA A 196 -23.00 -4.20 9.64
C ALA A 196 -24.05 -5.13 8.99
N PRO A 197 -24.80 -4.64 7.97
CA PRO A 197 -25.92 -5.37 7.36
C PRO A 197 -25.43 -6.47 6.40
N TRP A 198 -24.76 -7.49 6.93
CA TRP A 198 -24.26 -8.64 6.16
C TRP A 198 -25.38 -9.41 5.43
N ASP A 199 -26.60 -9.36 5.97
CA ASP A 199 -27.82 -9.93 5.38
C ASP A 199 -28.26 -9.27 4.06
N ARG A 200 -28.00 -7.96 3.93
CA ARG A 200 -28.34 -7.20 2.72
C ARG A 200 -27.16 -7.07 1.76
N SER A 201 -25.97 -6.86 2.31
CA SER A 201 -24.74 -6.69 1.54
C SER A 201 -24.22 -8.00 0.94
N GLY A 202 -24.51 -9.13 1.59
CA GLY A 202 -23.82 -10.39 1.37
C GLY A 202 -22.36 -10.34 1.83
N VAL A 203 -21.61 -11.40 1.57
CA VAL A 203 -20.16 -11.44 1.79
C VAL A 203 -19.40 -11.10 0.51
N SER A 204 -18.14 -10.66 0.63
CA SER A 204 -17.26 -10.49 -0.53
C SER A 204 -16.43 -11.76 -0.71
N GLU A 205 -16.92 -12.67 -1.54
CA GLU A 205 -16.16 -13.83 -2.01
C GLU A 205 -14.85 -13.41 -2.69
N ALA A 206 -13.86 -14.31 -2.71
CA ALA A 206 -12.65 -14.18 -3.50
C ALA A 206 -12.98 -14.07 -4.99
N ASP A 207 -12.80 -12.89 -5.54
CA ASP A 207 -13.03 -12.55 -6.93
C ASP A 207 -11.89 -13.08 -7.80
N CYS A 208 -12.09 -14.19 -8.50
CA CYS A 208 -11.05 -14.75 -9.36
C CYS A 208 -10.77 -13.87 -10.59
N LEU A 209 -11.78 -13.17 -11.10
CA LEU A 209 -11.66 -12.36 -12.31
C LEU A 209 -10.86 -11.07 -12.07
N ILE A 210 -10.76 -10.59 -10.83
CA ILE A 210 -9.92 -9.43 -10.49
C ILE A 210 -8.46 -9.61 -10.94
N CYS A 211 -7.96 -10.84 -10.96
CA CYS A 211 -6.63 -11.18 -11.46
C CYS A 211 -6.68 -11.78 -12.86
N HIS A 212 -7.66 -12.64 -13.15
CA HIS A 212 -7.64 -13.45 -14.37
C HIS A 212 -8.35 -12.81 -15.58
N LEU A 213 -9.11 -11.74 -15.40
CA LEU A 213 -9.76 -10.99 -16.48
C LEU A 213 -8.98 -9.73 -16.81
N LYS A 214 -8.45 -9.62 -18.03
CA LYS A 214 -7.84 -8.38 -18.49
C LYS A 214 -8.92 -7.29 -18.65
N GLY A 215 -8.62 -6.06 -18.22
CA GLY A 215 -9.57 -4.94 -18.30
C GLY A 215 -10.65 -4.94 -17.21
N TYR A 216 -10.47 -5.75 -16.16
CA TYR A 216 -11.35 -5.79 -15.00
C TYR A 216 -11.62 -4.39 -14.42
N GLN A 217 -12.89 -4.08 -14.16
CA GLN A 217 -13.40 -2.77 -13.76
C GLN A 217 -13.22 -2.52 -12.25
N TRP A 218 -11.96 -2.33 -11.83
CA TRP A 218 -11.60 -2.20 -10.41
C TRP A 218 -12.26 -1.01 -9.72
N LYS A 219 -12.39 0.14 -10.40
CA LYS A 219 -12.96 1.35 -9.79
C LYS A 219 -14.43 1.12 -9.47
N GLN A 220 -15.17 0.55 -10.42
CA GLN A 220 -16.59 0.24 -10.31
C GLN A 220 -16.83 -0.82 -9.24
N ARG A 221 -16.03 -1.89 -9.21
CA ARG A 221 -16.02 -2.86 -8.09
C ARG A 221 -15.84 -2.15 -6.75
N GLY A 222 -14.85 -1.27 -6.66
CA GLY A 222 -14.57 -0.48 -5.46
C GLY A 222 -15.74 0.41 -5.03
N THR A 223 -16.43 1.05 -5.98
CA THR A 223 -17.65 1.84 -5.72
C THR A 223 -18.77 0.95 -5.16
N ALA A 224 -19.00 -0.25 -5.73
CA ALA A 224 -19.98 -1.19 -5.20
C ALA A 224 -19.64 -1.65 -3.77
N LEU A 225 -18.37 -1.95 -3.48
CA LEU A 225 -17.92 -2.29 -2.13
C LEU A 225 -18.15 -1.13 -1.17
N LYS A 226 -17.78 0.10 -1.52
CA LYS A 226 -18.04 1.30 -0.70
C LYS A 226 -19.53 1.53 -0.45
N GLY A 227 -20.41 1.12 -1.35
CA GLY A 227 -21.86 1.13 -1.12
C GLY A 227 -22.38 0.02 -0.22
N GLY A 228 -21.56 -0.98 0.13
CA GLY A 228 -22.00 -2.16 0.88
C GLY A 228 -22.67 -3.22 0.00
N PHE A 229 -22.36 -3.29 -1.30
CA PHE A 229 -22.90 -4.32 -2.21
C PHE A 229 -21.88 -5.44 -2.44
N PHE A 230 -21.44 -6.09 -1.36
CA PHE A 230 -20.31 -7.03 -1.38
C PHE A 230 -20.50 -8.20 -2.34
N LYS A 231 -21.67 -8.85 -2.32
CA LYS A 231 -21.94 -9.98 -3.22
C LYS A 231 -22.05 -9.60 -4.70
N TYR A 232 -22.37 -8.34 -4.99
CA TYR A 232 -22.51 -7.83 -6.36
C TYR A 232 -21.19 -7.32 -6.94
N ALA A 233 -20.23 -6.97 -6.08
CA ALA A 233 -18.98 -6.35 -6.49
C ALA A 233 -18.21 -7.16 -7.56
N PRO A 234 -18.13 -8.51 -7.50
CA PRO A 234 -17.49 -9.28 -8.54
C PRO A 234 -18.15 -9.11 -9.92
N SER A 235 -19.49 -9.11 -9.97
CA SER A 235 -20.27 -8.90 -11.21
C SER A 235 -20.08 -7.51 -11.78
N VAL A 236 -20.04 -6.50 -10.91
CA VAL A 236 -19.75 -5.11 -11.29
C VAL A 236 -18.36 -5.00 -11.90
N GLY A 237 -17.34 -5.59 -11.26
CA GLY A 237 -15.98 -5.51 -11.74
C GLY A 237 -15.72 -6.34 -13.01
N ALA A 238 -16.50 -7.40 -13.26
CA ALA A 238 -16.53 -8.06 -14.56
C ALA A 238 -17.20 -7.22 -15.67
N GLY A 239 -17.85 -6.11 -15.32
CA GLY A 239 -18.52 -5.21 -16.27
C GLY A 239 -20.02 -5.47 -16.45
N TRP A 240 -20.60 -6.42 -15.72
CA TRP A 240 -22.03 -6.77 -15.81
C TRP A 240 -22.91 -6.00 -14.82
N GLY A 241 -22.34 -5.08 -14.04
CA GLY A 241 -23.09 -4.29 -13.07
C GLY A 241 -23.29 -2.84 -13.49
N VAL A 242 -24.53 -2.35 -13.36
CA VAL A 242 -24.87 -0.92 -13.48
C VAL A 242 -25.05 -0.36 -12.08
N ILE A 243 -24.20 0.59 -11.71
CA ILE A 243 -24.27 1.28 -10.42
C ILE A 243 -25.10 2.55 -10.58
N ARG A 244 -26.09 2.75 -9.71
CA ARG A 244 -26.73 4.05 -9.51
C ARG A 244 -26.10 4.76 -8.31
N LEU A 245 -25.67 6.00 -8.50
CA LEU A 245 -25.05 6.83 -7.47
C LEU A 245 -26.07 7.77 -6.82
N LEU A 246 -25.86 8.12 -5.55
CA LEU A 246 -26.52 9.28 -4.94
C LEU A 246 -25.96 10.56 -5.58
N ASP A 247 -26.84 11.44 -6.06
CA ASP A 247 -26.48 12.82 -6.39
C ASP A 247 -26.18 13.58 -5.09
N GLY A 248 -24.92 13.97 -4.87
CA GLY A 248 -24.51 14.87 -3.77
C GLY A 248 -23.24 14.47 -3.00
N ASP A 249 -22.34 15.46 -2.83
CA ASP A 249 -21.01 15.48 -2.19
C ASP A 249 -19.92 14.56 -2.82
N SER A 250 -19.01 15.21 -3.55
CA SER A 250 -17.96 14.65 -4.40
C SER A 250 -16.83 13.91 -3.68
N ARG A 251 -16.90 13.77 -2.36
CA ARG A 251 -15.83 13.14 -1.57
C ARG A 251 -15.92 11.62 -1.51
N PHE A 252 -17.12 11.04 -1.69
CA PHE A 252 -17.31 9.59 -1.77
C PHE A 252 -18.52 9.27 -2.65
N GLU A 253 -18.31 8.80 -3.89
CA GLU A 253 -19.35 8.18 -4.71
C GLU A 253 -19.97 7.01 -3.93
N LYS A 254 -21.13 7.22 -3.31
CA LYS A 254 -21.86 6.17 -2.60
C LYS A 254 -22.92 5.60 -3.54
N SER A 255 -22.75 4.36 -3.95
CA SER A 255 -23.77 3.65 -4.71
C SER A 255 -25.02 3.40 -3.87
N ILE A 256 -26.19 3.54 -4.47
CA ILE A 256 -27.50 3.28 -3.86
C ILE A 256 -28.06 1.92 -4.26
N SER A 257 -27.77 1.50 -5.48
CA SER A 257 -28.21 0.22 -6.01
C SER A 257 -27.26 -0.28 -7.09
N VAL A 258 -27.30 -1.59 -7.30
CA VAL A 258 -26.60 -2.28 -8.38
C VAL A 258 -27.62 -3.12 -9.13
N GLU A 259 -27.69 -2.95 -10.43
CA GLU A 259 -28.46 -3.78 -11.35
C GLU A 259 -27.52 -4.65 -12.17
N ILE A 260 -27.86 -5.94 -12.35
CA ILE A 260 -27.05 -6.88 -13.13
C ILE A 260 -27.61 -6.98 -14.56
N ASP A 261 -26.69 -6.91 -15.52
CA ASP A 261 -26.95 -6.97 -16.95
C ASP A 261 -25.83 -7.72 -17.68
N TYR A 262 -26.04 -9.02 -17.94
CA TYR A 262 -25.10 -9.88 -18.65
C TYR A 262 -25.11 -9.68 -20.17
N THR A 263 -25.99 -8.83 -20.71
CA THR A 263 -25.98 -8.48 -22.15
C THR A 263 -24.79 -7.61 -22.53
N LYS A 264 -24.16 -6.99 -21.53
CA LYS A 264 -22.93 -6.20 -21.67
C LYS A 264 -21.74 -7.09 -21.95
N LYS A 265 -20.99 -6.76 -23.01
CA LYS A 265 -19.87 -7.56 -23.52
C LYS A 265 -18.57 -6.76 -23.65
N GLU A 266 -18.58 -5.49 -23.24
CA GLU A 266 -17.45 -4.57 -23.42
C GLU A 266 -16.20 -5.03 -22.66
N TRP A 267 -16.40 -5.67 -21.50
CA TRP A 267 -15.31 -6.11 -20.62
C TRP A 267 -15.26 -7.64 -20.50
N ALA A 268 -16.37 -8.25 -20.09
CA ALA A 268 -16.53 -9.70 -20.07
C ALA A 268 -17.72 -10.10 -20.95
N ASP A 269 -17.49 -10.98 -21.91
CA ASP A 269 -18.56 -11.60 -22.69
C ASP A 269 -19.08 -12.83 -21.93
N PHE A 270 -20.31 -12.78 -21.45
CA PHE A 270 -20.94 -13.86 -20.69
C PHE A 270 -20.79 -15.23 -21.37
N GLU A 271 -21.01 -15.31 -22.68
CA GLU A 271 -20.99 -16.57 -23.43
C GLU A 271 -19.55 -17.04 -23.75
N ASN A 272 -18.63 -16.09 -23.86
CA ASN A 272 -17.26 -16.31 -24.31
C ASN A 272 -16.19 -16.02 -23.25
N LEU A 273 -16.57 -15.90 -21.97
CA LEU A 273 -15.69 -15.54 -20.86
C LEU A 273 -14.45 -16.44 -20.78
N HIS A 274 -14.61 -17.73 -21.07
CA HIS A 274 -13.54 -18.72 -21.12
C HIS A 274 -12.39 -18.36 -22.10
N LEU A 275 -12.65 -17.54 -23.11
CA LEU A 275 -11.62 -17.01 -24.01
C LEU A 275 -10.87 -15.80 -23.44
N GLN A 276 -11.43 -15.16 -22.41
CA GLN A 276 -10.90 -13.94 -21.79
C GLN A 276 -10.18 -14.20 -20.46
N ILE A 277 -10.40 -15.37 -19.83
CA ILE A 277 -9.69 -15.80 -18.64
C ILE A 277 -8.24 -16.15 -19.00
N THR A 278 -7.31 -15.42 -18.39
CA THR A 278 -5.87 -15.56 -18.63
C THR A 278 -5.20 -16.44 -17.58
N ARG A 279 -4.27 -17.30 -17.98
CA ARG A 279 -3.46 -18.07 -17.03
C ARG A 279 -2.37 -17.20 -16.42
N ARG A 280 -1.60 -16.51 -17.26
CA ARG A 280 -0.59 -15.54 -16.83
C ARG A 280 -1.24 -14.15 -16.73
N VAL A 281 -1.39 -13.67 -15.51
CA VAL A 281 -2.05 -12.39 -15.17
C VAL A 281 -1.24 -11.21 -15.72
N SER A 282 -1.94 -10.18 -16.22
CA SER A 282 -1.33 -8.91 -16.64
C SER A 282 -1.00 -7.98 -15.48
N ASP A 283 0.06 -7.18 -15.61
CA ASP A 283 0.48 -6.18 -14.62
C ASP A 283 -0.61 -5.16 -14.28
N GLU A 284 -1.45 -4.82 -15.25
CA GLU A 284 -2.59 -3.89 -15.08
C GLU A 284 -3.47 -4.30 -13.89
N ASN A 285 -3.70 -5.61 -13.71
CA ASN A 285 -4.50 -6.15 -12.62
C ASN A 285 -3.78 -6.03 -11.26
N CYS A 286 -2.45 -6.11 -11.24
CA CYS A 286 -1.65 -5.86 -10.04
C CYS A 286 -1.65 -4.37 -9.67
N TRP A 287 -1.48 -3.49 -10.67
CA TRP A 287 -1.41 -2.04 -10.49
C TRP A 287 -2.72 -1.41 -10.04
N ALA A 288 -3.86 -2.03 -10.32
CA ALA A 288 -5.15 -1.56 -9.82
C ALA A 288 -5.15 -1.33 -8.28
N CYS A 289 -4.38 -2.14 -7.53
CA CYS A 289 -4.21 -2.00 -6.09
C CYS A 289 -2.80 -1.50 -5.71
N HIS A 290 -1.75 -2.06 -6.31
CA HIS A 290 -0.36 -1.70 -5.96
C HIS A 290 0.10 -0.37 -6.57
N GLY A 291 -0.55 0.08 -7.65
CA GLY A 291 -0.18 1.26 -8.42
C GLY A 291 -0.27 2.54 -7.60
N PRO A 292 -1.49 2.94 -7.16
CA PRO A 292 -1.70 4.17 -6.41
C PRO A 292 -0.87 4.26 -5.12
N TYR A 293 -0.74 3.16 -4.36
CA TYR A 293 0.08 3.16 -3.14
C TYR A 293 1.59 3.09 -3.42
N GLY A 294 1.99 2.42 -4.50
CA GLY A 294 3.38 2.43 -4.97
C GLY A 294 3.82 3.84 -5.35
N GLU A 295 2.95 4.57 -6.05
CA GLU A 295 3.15 5.97 -6.40
C GLU A 295 3.18 6.84 -5.13
N LYS A 296 2.06 6.94 -4.41
CA LYS A 296 1.90 7.85 -3.26
C LYS A 296 2.88 7.62 -2.12
N LYS A 297 3.23 6.37 -1.80
CA LYS A 297 4.09 6.05 -0.65
C LYS A 297 5.55 5.81 -1.00
N ARG A 298 5.88 5.50 -2.26
CA ARG A 298 7.23 5.05 -2.64
C ARG A 298 7.77 5.68 -3.92
N GLY A 299 6.97 6.45 -4.64
CA GLY A 299 7.36 7.16 -5.86
C GLY A 299 7.62 6.17 -6.98
N TYR A 300 6.81 5.11 -7.04
CA TYR A 300 6.89 4.14 -8.12
C TYR A 300 6.24 4.70 -9.38
N ASP A 301 6.98 4.60 -10.48
CA ASP A 301 6.49 4.95 -11.81
C ASP A 301 6.25 3.65 -12.59
N TRP A 302 5.01 3.41 -13.00
CA TRP A 302 4.67 2.16 -13.69
C TRP A 302 4.78 2.26 -15.22
N THR A 303 5.26 3.40 -15.74
CA THR A 303 5.55 3.58 -17.17
C THR A 303 6.80 2.81 -17.60
N LEU A 304 6.86 2.45 -18.89
CA LEU A 304 7.92 1.59 -19.45
C LEU A 304 9.34 2.18 -19.34
N GLN A 305 9.50 3.49 -19.07
CA GLN A 305 10.79 4.17 -19.25
C GLN A 305 11.69 4.22 -18.01
N LEU A 306 11.14 4.07 -16.80
CA LEU A 306 11.92 4.23 -15.56
C LEU A 306 12.38 2.91 -14.91
N ASP A 307 11.88 1.75 -15.36
CA ASP A 307 12.35 0.44 -14.91
C ASP A 307 12.99 -0.36 -16.05
N VAL A 308 14.26 -0.73 -15.87
CA VAL A 308 15.03 -1.46 -16.90
C VAL A 308 14.46 -2.85 -17.19
N HIS A 309 13.81 -3.50 -16.22
CA HIS A 309 13.22 -4.83 -16.40
C HIS A 309 11.91 -4.73 -17.18
N LYS A 310 11.06 -3.75 -16.82
CA LYS A 310 9.82 -3.50 -17.55
C LYS A 310 10.10 -3.10 -19.01
N ALA A 311 11.12 -2.28 -19.24
CA ALA A 311 11.60 -1.93 -20.60
C ALA A 311 12.08 -3.13 -21.42
N LYS A 312 12.39 -4.27 -20.77
CA LYS A 312 12.75 -5.54 -21.41
C LYS A 312 11.60 -6.54 -21.49
N GLY A 313 10.37 -6.11 -21.21
CA GLY A 313 9.17 -6.92 -21.31
C GLY A 313 8.94 -7.87 -20.13
N MET A 314 9.62 -7.65 -18.99
CA MET A 314 9.29 -8.37 -17.76
C MET A 314 7.99 -7.82 -17.15
N ASP A 315 7.28 -8.71 -16.48
CA ASP A 315 6.02 -8.45 -15.77
C ASP A 315 6.19 -8.70 -14.25
N CYS A 316 5.20 -8.35 -13.44
CA CYS A 316 5.21 -8.53 -12.00
C CYS A 316 5.51 -9.99 -11.60
N LEU A 317 4.89 -10.95 -12.31
CA LEU A 317 5.04 -12.39 -12.06
C LEU A 317 6.43 -12.93 -12.44
N SER A 318 7.23 -12.18 -13.19
CA SER A 318 8.63 -12.52 -13.48
C SER A 318 9.48 -12.51 -12.21
N CYS A 319 9.15 -11.63 -11.26
CA CYS A 319 9.80 -11.56 -9.95
C CYS A 319 8.97 -12.21 -8.84
N HIS A 320 7.64 -12.09 -8.92
CA HIS A 320 6.66 -12.52 -7.91
C HIS A 320 5.79 -13.68 -8.39
N PRO A 321 6.34 -14.88 -8.68
CA PRO A 321 5.54 -16.02 -9.11
C PRO A 321 4.55 -16.46 -8.01
N GLY A 322 3.36 -16.91 -8.39
CA GLY A 322 2.38 -17.51 -7.48
C GLY A 322 2.58 -19.01 -7.31
N ASP A 323 2.21 -19.54 -6.14
CA ASP A 323 2.10 -20.97 -5.88
C ASP A 323 0.65 -21.50 -6.08
N GLN A 324 0.41 -22.77 -5.73
CA GLN A 324 -0.90 -23.41 -5.86
C GLN A 324 -1.96 -22.86 -4.89
N GLU A 325 -1.55 -22.22 -3.80
CA GLU A 325 -2.43 -21.56 -2.82
C GLU A 325 -2.56 -20.06 -3.08
N HIS A 326 -2.05 -19.58 -4.23
CA HIS A 326 -2.02 -18.17 -4.60
C HIS A 326 -1.25 -17.29 -3.59
N ASN A 327 -0.26 -17.86 -2.90
CA ASN A 327 0.78 -17.07 -2.28
C ASN A 327 1.67 -16.52 -3.40
N LEU A 328 1.63 -15.21 -3.62
CA LEU A 328 2.59 -14.56 -4.50
C LEU A 328 3.92 -14.44 -3.77
N ALA A 329 4.98 -14.90 -4.42
CA ALA A 329 6.31 -14.84 -3.85
C ALA A 329 6.67 -13.38 -3.51
N LYS A 330 7.23 -13.14 -2.33
CA LYS A 330 7.49 -11.79 -1.81
C LYS A 330 8.92 -11.60 -1.34
N GLY A 331 9.32 -10.34 -1.30
CA GLY A 331 10.52 -9.90 -0.60
C GLY A 331 10.22 -9.64 0.87
N ASP A 332 11.24 -9.18 1.57
CA ASP A 332 11.16 -8.72 2.94
C ASP A 332 10.65 -7.26 2.98
N SER A 333 9.71 -6.97 3.90
CA SER A 333 9.07 -5.67 4.03
C SER A 333 9.21 -5.17 5.47
N LEU A 334 9.76 -3.96 5.63
CA LEU A 334 10.02 -3.39 6.96
C LEU A 334 8.75 -3.18 7.80
N PRO A 335 7.66 -2.56 7.30
CA PRO A 335 6.46 -2.34 8.12
C PRO A 335 5.41 -3.44 7.96
N GLN A 336 5.47 -4.27 6.92
CA GLN A 336 4.44 -5.28 6.60
C GLN A 336 4.92 -6.68 6.94
N THR A 337 4.29 -7.29 7.94
CA THR A 337 4.70 -8.55 8.55
C THR A 337 3.73 -9.68 8.20
N VAL A 338 2.94 -9.54 7.13
CA VAL A 338 2.04 -10.61 6.68
C VAL A 338 2.86 -11.72 6.02
N ARG A 339 2.71 -12.95 6.52
CA ARG A 339 3.42 -14.15 6.04
C ARG A 339 4.93 -13.92 5.88
N GLU A 340 5.61 -13.63 6.98
CA GLU A 340 7.09 -13.53 7.00
C GLU A 340 7.78 -14.85 6.63
N ASP A 341 7.08 -15.99 6.81
CA ASP A 341 7.51 -17.30 6.31
C ASP A 341 7.70 -17.36 4.78
N LEU A 342 7.11 -16.42 4.05
CA LEU A 342 7.27 -16.27 2.59
C LEU A 342 8.29 -15.20 2.21
N ASP A 343 8.98 -14.57 3.16
CA ASP A 343 10.02 -13.59 2.84
C ASP A 343 11.14 -14.24 2.02
N HIS A 344 11.65 -13.49 1.05
CA HIS A 344 12.70 -13.92 0.13
C HIS A 344 12.33 -15.10 -0.80
N THR A 345 11.04 -15.40 -0.95
CA THR A 345 10.57 -16.38 -1.95
C THR A 345 10.57 -15.82 -3.37
N MET A 346 10.52 -14.49 -3.52
CA MET A 346 10.60 -13.83 -4.83
C MET A 346 11.96 -14.06 -5.51
N ASN A 347 12.01 -13.98 -6.83
CA ASN A 347 13.28 -14.01 -7.54
C ASN A 347 14.13 -12.79 -7.17
N SER A 348 15.32 -13.03 -6.62
CA SER A 348 16.29 -11.98 -6.31
C SER A 348 17.05 -11.51 -7.54
N CYS A 349 17.70 -10.35 -7.46
CA CYS A 349 18.61 -9.87 -8.51
C CYS A 349 19.69 -10.92 -8.85
N GLU A 350 20.21 -11.59 -7.83
CA GLU A 350 21.28 -12.58 -7.98
C GLU A 350 20.80 -13.85 -8.68
N ASP A 351 19.54 -14.26 -8.48
CA ASP A 351 18.98 -15.44 -9.13
C ASP A 351 19.04 -15.31 -10.66
N CYS A 352 18.73 -14.14 -11.19
CA CYS A 352 18.80 -13.87 -12.62
C CYS A 352 20.22 -13.51 -13.08
N HIS A 353 20.86 -12.51 -12.47
CA HIS A 353 22.12 -11.94 -12.97
C HIS A 353 23.36 -12.80 -12.69
N TYR A 354 23.32 -13.67 -11.66
CA TYR A 354 24.45 -14.52 -11.29
C TYR A 354 24.15 -16.03 -11.39
N LYS A 355 23.00 -16.48 -10.87
CA LYS A 355 22.62 -17.90 -10.87
C LYS A 355 21.96 -18.36 -12.18
N LYS A 356 21.74 -17.44 -13.14
CA LYS A 356 21.22 -17.72 -14.49
C LYS A 356 19.82 -18.35 -14.51
N LYS A 357 18.97 -18.01 -13.54
CA LYS A 357 17.55 -18.41 -13.55
C LYS A 357 16.82 -17.87 -14.79
N ASP A 358 17.20 -16.67 -15.23
CA ASP A 358 16.86 -16.14 -16.55
C ASP A 358 18.12 -16.05 -17.43
N ARG A 359 18.10 -16.76 -18.57
CA ARG A 359 19.22 -16.79 -19.53
C ARG A 359 19.38 -15.49 -20.30
N LYS A 360 18.34 -14.63 -20.33
CA LYS A 360 18.33 -13.33 -21.00
C LYS A 360 18.90 -12.22 -20.10
N ALA A 361 19.05 -12.47 -18.80
CA ALA A 361 19.56 -11.47 -17.87
C ALA A 361 21.04 -11.12 -18.17
N PRO A 362 21.41 -9.83 -18.20
CA PRO A 362 22.80 -9.41 -18.40
C PRO A 362 23.68 -9.86 -17.22
N ARG A 363 24.99 -10.01 -17.47
CA ARG A 363 25.99 -10.36 -16.46
C ARG A 363 26.91 -9.18 -16.20
N PRO A 364 26.51 -8.20 -15.37
CA PRO A 364 27.29 -7.01 -15.16
C PRO A 364 28.58 -7.32 -14.42
N LYS A 365 29.68 -6.69 -14.85
CA LYS A 365 30.91 -6.59 -14.05
C LYS A 365 30.85 -5.27 -13.29
N HIS A 366 30.92 -5.34 -11.96
CA HIS A 366 30.97 -4.16 -11.12
C HIS A 366 32.43 -3.70 -10.95
N PRO A 367 32.79 -2.46 -11.33
CA PRO A 367 34.18 -1.98 -11.34
C PRO A 367 34.66 -1.52 -9.95
N PHE A 368 34.21 -2.19 -8.88
CA PHE A 368 34.50 -1.81 -7.49
C PHE A 368 34.73 -3.04 -6.61
N SER A 369 35.31 -2.82 -5.42
CA SER A 369 35.60 -3.90 -4.47
C SER A 369 34.35 -4.74 -4.16
N PRO A 370 34.44 -6.08 -4.15
CA PRO A 370 33.34 -6.96 -3.76
C PRO A 370 32.78 -6.69 -2.35
N ARG A 371 33.52 -5.96 -1.51
CA ARG A 371 33.05 -5.49 -0.20
C ARG A 371 31.75 -4.67 -0.29
N HIS A 372 31.56 -3.90 -1.36
CA HIS A 372 30.31 -3.16 -1.59
C HIS A 372 29.14 -4.11 -1.72
N MET A 373 29.24 -5.15 -2.56
CA MET A 373 28.15 -6.11 -2.74
C MET A 373 27.86 -6.91 -1.47
N LYS A 374 28.83 -7.06 -0.55
CA LYS A 374 28.58 -7.65 0.78
C LYS A 374 27.79 -6.73 1.70
N ARG A 375 27.96 -5.40 1.58
CA ARG A 375 27.43 -4.41 2.52
C ARG A 375 26.28 -3.56 1.99
N ILE A 376 26.09 -3.47 0.69
CA ILE A 376 25.13 -2.59 0.01
C ILE A 376 24.22 -3.46 -0.86
N ALA A 377 22.91 -3.28 -0.73
CA ALA A 377 21.94 -3.98 -1.57
C ALA A 377 21.93 -3.38 -2.99
N CYS A 378 21.67 -4.20 -4.02
CA CYS A 378 21.63 -3.73 -5.41
C CYS A 378 20.72 -2.50 -5.61
N PRO A 379 19.49 -2.43 -5.03
CA PRO A 379 18.62 -1.27 -5.16
C PRO A 379 19.24 0.03 -4.63
N THR A 380 20.17 -0.02 -3.66
CA THR A 380 20.80 1.19 -3.11
C THR A 380 21.60 1.95 -4.18
N CYS A 381 22.30 1.23 -5.06
CA CYS A 381 23.03 1.84 -6.17
C CYS A 381 22.13 2.08 -7.38
N HIS A 382 21.19 1.17 -7.65
CA HIS A 382 20.34 1.21 -8.84
C HIS A 382 19.04 2.03 -8.68
N ILE A 383 18.77 2.60 -7.51
CA ILE A 383 17.71 3.57 -7.24
C ILE A 383 18.37 4.84 -6.65
N PRO A 384 19.18 5.57 -7.43
CA PRO A 384 19.92 6.74 -6.94
C PRO A 384 19.00 7.89 -6.49
N PHE A 385 17.85 8.03 -7.14
CA PHE A 385 16.85 9.07 -6.92
C PHE A 385 15.49 8.65 -7.47
N ARG A 386 14.45 9.40 -7.11
CA ARG A 386 13.05 9.27 -7.50
C ARG A 386 12.58 10.57 -8.15
N THR A 387 11.51 10.51 -8.93
CA THR A 387 11.03 11.63 -9.78
C THR A 387 9.55 11.95 -9.58
N ILE A 388 8.91 11.31 -8.59
CA ILE A 388 7.49 11.45 -8.27
C ILE A 388 7.40 11.90 -6.81
N SER A 389 6.68 12.99 -6.54
CA SER A 389 6.39 13.42 -5.17
C SER A 389 5.65 12.34 -4.40
N VAL A 390 5.95 12.19 -3.10
CA VAL A 390 5.31 11.17 -2.26
C VAL A 390 4.91 11.73 -0.92
N GLU A 391 3.86 11.15 -0.33
CA GLU A 391 3.43 11.42 1.04
C GLU A 391 4.62 11.20 1.99
N LEU A 392 5.02 12.19 2.79
CA LEU A 392 6.19 12.13 3.69
C LEU A 392 5.78 12.15 5.17
N VAL A 393 4.87 13.05 5.53
CA VAL A 393 4.42 13.31 6.91
C VAL A 393 2.92 13.01 7.00
N TYR A 394 2.52 12.33 8.07
CA TYR A 394 1.12 12.01 8.39
C TYR A 394 0.80 12.61 9.75
N ASP A 395 0.17 13.77 9.74
CA ASP A 395 -0.21 14.48 10.97
C ASP A 395 -1.67 14.18 11.31
N HIS A 396 -1.88 13.53 12.44
CA HIS A 396 -3.19 13.10 12.95
C HIS A 396 -3.72 13.98 14.08
N THR A 397 -2.99 15.02 14.46
CA THR A 397 -3.20 15.72 15.73
C THR A 397 -4.53 16.45 15.85
N THR A 398 -5.16 16.77 14.72
CA THR A 398 -6.45 17.48 14.65
C THR A 398 -7.66 16.55 14.53
N GLY A 399 -7.44 15.23 14.46
CA GLY A 399 -8.49 14.21 14.24
C GLY A 399 -8.88 14.01 12.77
N GLU A 400 -8.27 14.79 11.86
CA GLU A 400 -8.22 14.51 10.43
C GLU A 400 -6.75 14.39 10.03
N THR A 401 -6.43 13.50 9.11
CA THR A 401 -5.04 13.29 8.71
C THR A 401 -4.61 14.33 7.69
N GLN A 402 -3.73 15.25 8.08
CA GLN A 402 -3.02 16.11 7.16
C GLN A 402 -1.81 15.38 6.61
N ILE A 403 -1.69 15.34 5.28
CA ILE A 403 -0.56 14.70 4.60
C ILE A 403 0.26 15.79 3.94
N TYR A 404 1.57 15.74 4.15
CA TYR A 404 2.53 16.60 3.46
C TYR A 404 3.47 15.75 2.63
N GLU A 405 3.71 16.18 1.40
CA GLU A 405 4.55 15.46 0.46
C GLU A 405 6.04 15.81 0.57
N THR A 406 6.88 15.05 -0.13
CA THR A 406 8.33 15.29 -0.20
C THR A 406 8.68 16.67 -0.71
N SER A 407 7.90 17.25 -1.63
CA SER A 407 8.14 18.59 -2.19
C SER A 407 8.11 19.71 -1.16
N LYS A 408 7.38 19.54 -0.05
CA LYS A 408 7.35 20.53 1.03
C LYS A 408 8.68 20.60 1.81
N PHE A 409 9.42 19.49 1.90
CA PHE A 409 10.56 19.38 2.80
C PHE A 409 11.89 19.04 2.11
N LEU A 410 11.85 18.55 0.88
CA LEU A 410 13.04 18.09 0.16
C LEU A 410 13.27 18.95 -1.09
N SER A 411 14.54 19.14 -1.45
CA SER A 411 14.94 19.86 -2.65
C SER A 411 15.74 18.96 -3.60
N ARG A 412 16.00 19.46 -4.82
CA ARG A 412 16.90 18.80 -5.78
C ARG A 412 18.35 18.74 -5.29
N ASN A 413 18.74 19.60 -4.35
CA ASN A 413 20.02 19.53 -3.67
C ASN A 413 19.88 18.73 -2.36
N PRO A 414 20.20 17.43 -2.35
CA PRO A 414 20.05 16.60 -1.16
C PRO A 414 20.92 17.02 0.02
N LEU A 415 21.91 17.89 -0.17
CA LEU A 415 22.75 18.45 0.90
C LEU A 415 22.15 19.72 1.52
N ASP A 416 21.23 20.38 0.81
CA ASP A 416 20.55 21.60 1.25
C ASP A 416 19.04 21.55 0.90
N PRO A 417 18.20 21.06 1.83
CA PRO A 417 16.76 20.98 1.60
C PRO A 417 16.09 22.36 1.48
N LYS A 418 16.79 23.46 1.81
CA LYS A 418 16.25 24.83 1.72
C LYS A 418 16.57 25.52 0.40
N SER A 419 17.47 24.97 -0.43
CA SER A 419 17.77 25.58 -1.73
C SER A 419 16.58 25.41 -2.67
N ALA A 420 15.78 26.46 -2.84
CA ALA A 420 14.70 26.48 -3.81
C ALA A 420 15.27 26.38 -5.24
N ALA A 421 14.74 25.44 -6.04
CA ALA A 421 14.72 25.59 -7.49
C ALA A 421 13.26 25.55 -7.93
N PRO A 422 12.65 26.71 -8.25
CA PRO A 422 11.31 26.79 -8.80
C PRO A 422 11.39 26.35 -10.26
N ASP A 423 11.19 25.07 -10.51
CA ASP A 423 10.80 24.59 -11.84
C ASP A 423 9.89 23.38 -11.64
N GLU A 424 8.58 23.66 -11.71
CA GLU A 424 7.40 22.85 -11.34
C GLU A 424 7.28 21.49 -12.06
N LYS A 425 8.26 21.08 -12.87
CA LYS A 425 8.04 20.00 -13.86
C LYS A 425 8.81 18.71 -13.62
N GLN A 426 9.64 18.60 -12.59
CA GLN A 426 10.16 17.29 -12.15
C GLN A 426 10.76 17.38 -10.75
N GLU A 427 10.06 16.78 -9.79
CA GLU A 427 10.48 16.72 -8.39
C GLU A 427 11.42 15.53 -8.19
N ILE A 428 12.72 15.81 -8.15
CA ILE A 428 13.73 14.81 -7.84
C ILE A 428 13.94 14.77 -6.34
N TRP A 429 13.77 13.60 -5.72
CA TRP A 429 14.16 13.36 -4.34
C TRP A 429 15.03 12.12 -4.20
N TYR A 430 15.78 12.06 -3.11
CA TYR A 430 16.80 11.05 -2.88
C TYR A 430 16.38 10.15 -1.71
N PRO A 431 16.35 8.81 -1.90
CA PRO A 431 16.00 7.89 -0.82
C PRO A 431 16.86 8.08 0.44
N ALA A 432 16.28 7.87 1.62
CA ALA A 432 17.10 7.67 2.81
C ALA A 432 17.81 6.32 2.73
N LEU A 433 18.84 6.13 3.55
CA LEU A 433 19.60 4.88 3.63
C LEU A 433 19.48 4.30 5.04
N LYS A 434 19.26 2.99 5.12
CA LYS A 434 19.14 2.28 6.39
C LYS A 434 20.04 1.05 6.39
N ASP A 435 20.70 0.80 7.51
CA ASP A 435 21.29 -0.50 7.77
C ASP A 435 20.20 -1.48 8.21
N TYR A 436 20.03 -2.56 7.45
CA TYR A 436 19.06 -3.59 7.72
C TYR A 436 19.66 -4.97 7.44
N LYS A 437 19.69 -5.83 8.46
CA LYS A 437 20.28 -7.18 8.41
C LYS A 437 21.69 -7.19 7.80
N GLY A 438 22.50 -6.18 8.13
CA GLY A 438 23.89 -6.04 7.66
C GLY A 438 24.04 -5.44 6.26
N LYS A 439 22.97 -5.04 5.59
CA LYS A 439 22.97 -4.40 4.26
C LYS A 439 22.45 -2.96 4.34
N ILE A 440 23.10 -2.05 3.64
CA ILE A 440 22.57 -0.70 3.38
C ILE A 440 21.52 -0.83 2.27
N ILE A 441 20.27 -0.49 2.59
CA ILE A 441 19.12 -0.51 1.68
C ILE A 441 18.56 0.90 1.49
N PRO A 442 17.94 1.22 0.32
CA PRO A 442 17.25 2.48 0.15
C PRO A 442 15.84 2.39 0.77
N VAL A 443 15.49 3.40 1.56
CA VAL A 443 14.18 3.51 2.19
C VAL A 443 13.57 4.88 1.97
N LYS A 444 12.25 4.94 2.10
CA LYS A 444 11.50 6.18 2.22
C LYS A 444 10.93 6.21 3.65
N PRO A 445 11.40 7.11 4.53
CA PRO A 445 10.81 7.30 5.84
C PRO A 445 9.42 7.92 5.74
N ALA A 446 8.48 7.50 6.58
CA ALA A 446 7.21 8.17 6.82
C ALA A 446 7.15 8.64 8.27
N LEU A 447 6.77 9.90 8.48
CA LEU A 447 6.79 10.53 9.79
C LEU A 447 5.34 10.69 10.29
N PRO A 448 4.81 9.73 11.05
CA PRO A 448 3.53 9.91 11.71
C PRO A 448 3.67 10.84 12.93
N VAL A 449 2.73 11.76 13.09
CA VAL A 449 2.56 12.60 14.27
C VAL A 449 1.19 12.28 14.85
N TYR A 450 1.13 11.77 16.08
CA TYR A 450 -0.13 11.27 16.63
C TYR A 450 -0.23 11.30 18.15
N TRP A 451 -1.47 11.38 18.63
CA TRP A 451 -1.82 11.24 20.04
C TRP A 451 -1.96 9.77 20.44
N GLY A 452 -1.45 9.44 21.62
CA GLY A 452 -1.56 8.10 22.20
C GLY A 452 -1.89 8.12 23.69
N ASP A 453 -2.25 6.96 24.22
CA ASP A 453 -2.41 6.68 25.65
C ASP A 453 -1.23 5.82 26.11
N LEU A 454 -0.41 6.35 27.03
CA LEU A 454 0.76 5.68 27.56
C LEU A 454 0.36 4.67 28.64
N ASP A 455 0.77 3.42 28.46
CA ASP A 455 0.72 2.43 29.52
C ASP A 455 2.00 2.55 30.38
N GLU A 456 1.85 2.92 31.65
CA GLU A 456 2.98 3.13 32.57
C GLU A 456 3.73 1.84 32.93
N HIS A 457 3.10 0.67 32.80
CA HIS A 457 3.72 -0.61 33.14
C HIS A 457 4.55 -1.17 32.00
N THR A 458 4.05 -1.03 30.77
CA THR A 458 4.72 -1.55 29.56
C THR A 458 5.58 -0.50 28.86
N HIS A 459 5.39 0.78 29.20
CA HIS A 459 5.96 1.93 28.48
C HIS A 459 5.58 1.99 27.00
N LEU A 460 4.46 1.37 26.62
CA LEU A 460 3.96 1.39 25.25
C LEU A 460 2.85 2.43 25.10
N VAL A 461 2.82 3.03 23.92
CA VAL A 461 1.84 4.07 23.58
C VAL A 461 0.82 3.51 22.61
N LYS A 462 -0.42 3.34 23.08
CA LYS A 462 -1.54 2.94 22.24
C LYS A 462 -2.06 4.15 21.47
N PRO A 463 -2.13 4.13 20.13
CA PRO A 463 -2.69 5.24 19.37
C PRO A 463 -4.17 5.50 19.76
N ILE A 464 -4.54 6.77 19.90
CA ILE A 464 -5.95 7.15 20.12
C ILE A 464 -6.67 7.18 18.77
N ALA A 465 -7.86 6.59 18.70
CA ALA A 465 -8.66 6.56 17.48
C ALA A 465 -9.03 7.98 17.02
N LEU A 466 -8.93 8.26 15.72
CA LEU A 466 -9.11 9.62 15.19
C LEU A 466 -10.48 10.22 15.50
N TRP A 467 -11.53 9.39 15.55
CA TRP A 467 -12.88 9.88 15.86
C TRP A 467 -12.96 10.52 17.25
N LYS A 468 -12.16 10.05 18.23
CA LYS A 468 -12.10 10.65 19.57
C LYS A 468 -11.44 12.04 19.54
N ILE A 469 -10.41 12.21 18.70
CA ILE A 469 -9.73 13.49 18.51
C ILE A 469 -10.62 14.47 17.74
N LYS A 470 -11.37 13.97 16.75
CA LYS A 470 -12.31 14.78 15.97
C LYS A 470 -13.42 15.37 16.84
N ASP A 471 -13.89 14.60 17.81
CA ASP A 471 -14.96 14.99 18.76
C ASP A 471 -14.47 15.86 19.92
N LEU A 472 -13.15 15.97 20.10
CA LEU A 472 -12.57 16.75 21.18
C LEU A 472 -12.88 18.24 20.98
N GLY A 473 -13.16 18.95 22.07
CA GLY A 473 -13.13 20.42 22.08
C GLY A 473 -11.69 20.90 21.86
N LYS A 474 -11.31 21.10 20.60
CA LYS A 474 -9.92 21.36 20.20
C LYS A 474 -9.43 22.70 20.76
N PRO A 475 -8.28 22.70 21.46
CA PRO A 475 -7.58 23.93 21.80
C PRO A 475 -7.27 24.78 20.55
N PRO A 476 -7.14 26.12 20.69
CA PRO A 476 -6.71 26.97 19.60
C PRO A 476 -5.27 26.62 19.19
N LEU A 477 -4.99 26.74 17.89
CA LEU A 477 -3.68 26.50 17.29
C LEU A 477 -3.25 27.72 16.50
N LYS A 478 -1.93 27.90 16.40
CA LYS A 478 -1.28 28.92 15.58
C LYS A 478 -0.58 28.26 14.39
N ASP A 479 -0.61 28.94 13.27
CA ASP A 479 0.22 28.60 12.12
C ASP A 479 1.60 29.26 12.32
N ASP A 480 2.57 28.45 12.75
CA ASP A 480 3.92 28.91 13.09
C ASP A 480 4.86 28.92 11.87
N ASN A 481 4.53 28.17 10.82
CA ASN A 481 5.35 28.11 9.60
C ASN A 481 4.83 29.04 8.48
N GLY A 482 3.60 29.57 8.62
CA GLY A 482 2.96 30.50 7.69
C GLY A 482 2.38 29.87 6.42
N ASP A 483 2.11 28.56 6.41
CA ASP A 483 1.61 27.82 5.24
C ASP A 483 0.07 27.74 5.14
N GLY A 484 -0.63 28.32 6.11
CA GLY A 484 -2.08 28.32 6.22
C GLY A 484 -2.67 27.13 6.98
N ILE A 485 -1.86 26.21 7.49
CA ILE A 485 -2.29 25.02 8.23
C ILE A 485 -1.64 25.02 9.63
N PRO A 486 -2.40 25.34 10.69
CA PRO A 486 -1.88 25.33 12.05
C PRO A 486 -1.37 23.95 12.47
N GLU A 487 -0.21 23.92 13.12
CA GLU A 487 0.40 22.70 13.65
C GLU A 487 0.29 22.60 15.16
N VAL A 488 0.41 21.38 15.69
CA VAL A 488 0.59 21.17 17.14
C VAL A 488 2.08 21.04 17.41
N ASN A 489 2.75 22.15 17.68
CA ASN A 489 4.21 22.17 17.79
C ASN A 489 4.74 22.92 19.02
N SER A 490 4.12 24.02 19.44
CA SER A 490 4.59 24.75 20.63
C SER A 490 4.30 23.96 21.92
N LEU A 491 5.10 24.19 22.96
CA LEU A 491 4.89 23.50 24.24
C LEU A 491 3.54 23.85 24.86
N GLU A 492 3.06 25.08 24.65
CA GLU A 492 1.77 25.57 25.14
C GLU A 492 0.58 24.88 24.44
N GLU A 493 0.65 24.69 23.12
CA GLU A 493 -0.36 23.95 22.35
C GLU A 493 -0.37 22.47 22.73
N ILE A 494 0.81 21.85 22.79
CA ILE A 494 0.96 20.46 23.22
C ILE A 494 0.36 20.30 24.63
N GLN A 495 0.69 21.19 25.57
CA GLN A 495 0.14 21.17 26.93
C GLN A 495 -1.39 21.24 26.92
N SER A 496 -1.95 22.16 26.14
CA SER A 496 -3.39 22.37 26.06
C SER A 496 -4.11 21.14 25.52
N PHE A 497 -3.56 20.49 24.48
CA PHE A 497 -4.10 19.23 23.97
C PHE A 497 -3.97 18.08 24.96
N LEU A 498 -2.82 17.94 25.64
CA LEU A 498 -2.64 16.90 26.67
C LEU A 498 -3.63 17.05 27.83
N ILE A 499 -4.01 18.27 28.20
CA ILE A 499 -5.06 18.54 29.19
C ILE A 499 -6.44 18.16 28.62
N ALA A 500 -6.75 18.60 27.39
CA ALA A 500 -8.03 18.33 26.76
C ALA A 500 -8.28 16.81 26.57
N LEU A 501 -7.25 16.04 26.24
CA LEU A 501 -7.33 14.59 26.04
C LEU A 501 -7.62 13.79 27.32
N LYS A 502 -7.53 14.40 28.51
CA LYS A 502 -7.98 13.79 29.78
C LYS A 502 -9.50 13.85 29.97
N SER A 503 -10.21 14.51 29.04
CA SER A 503 -11.68 14.57 29.05
C SER A 503 -12.31 13.22 28.67
N LYS A 504 -13.64 13.22 28.63
CA LYS A 504 -14.44 12.04 28.28
C LYS A 504 -14.90 12.13 26.82
N ASP A 505 -15.00 10.99 26.17
CA ASP A 505 -15.63 10.86 24.86
C ASP A 505 -17.16 11.00 24.96
N ARG A 506 -17.83 10.97 23.80
CA ARG A 506 -19.30 11.07 23.69
C ARG A 506 -20.07 9.97 24.45
N PHE A 507 -19.40 8.87 24.81
CA PHE A 507 -19.98 7.77 25.58
C PHE A 507 -19.73 7.92 27.08
N GLY A 508 -19.07 9.00 27.52
CA GLY A 508 -18.77 9.28 28.92
C GLY A 508 -17.54 8.55 29.46
N PHE A 509 -16.72 7.92 28.60
CA PHE A 509 -15.49 7.23 29.00
C PHE A 509 -14.25 8.09 28.76
N PRO A 510 -13.18 7.96 29.55
CA PRO A 510 -11.93 8.70 29.31
C PRO A 510 -11.42 8.50 27.87
N ILE A 511 -11.00 9.58 27.21
CA ILE A 511 -10.36 9.50 25.88
C ILE A 511 -9.00 8.80 26.01
N ALA A 512 -8.20 9.23 26.98
CA ALA A 512 -6.93 8.64 27.38
C ALA A 512 -6.72 8.83 28.88
N ASN A 513 -6.01 7.90 29.52
CA ASN A 513 -5.65 8.00 30.93
C ASN A 513 -4.36 8.82 31.10
N LEU A 514 -3.37 8.53 30.28
CA LEU A 514 -2.06 9.16 30.24
C LEU A 514 -1.78 9.62 28.80
N PRO A 515 -2.43 10.71 28.35
CA PRO A 515 -2.25 11.18 26.98
C PRO A 515 -0.80 11.60 26.74
N VAL A 516 -0.32 11.30 25.53
CA VAL A 516 1.00 11.68 25.03
C VAL A 516 0.94 12.06 23.55
N LEU A 517 1.87 12.91 23.09
CA LEU A 517 2.13 13.13 21.67
C LEU A 517 3.38 12.35 21.26
N LEU A 518 3.32 11.60 20.15
CA LEU A 518 4.52 11.05 19.51
C LEU A 518 4.86 11.86 18.26
N LYS A 519 6.09 12.39 18.22
CA LYS A 519 6.58 13.24 17.15
C LYS A 519 8.11 13.34 17.16
N GLY A 520 8.74 13.28 15.99
CA GLY A 520 10.16 13.63 15.83
C GLY A 520 11.15 12.75 16.60
N GLY A 521 10.79 11.50 16.90
CA GLY A 521 11.59 10.61 17.75
C GLY A 521 11.37 10.79 19.26
N PHE A 522 10.42 11.64 19.67
CA PHE A 522 10.12 11.91 21.06
C PHE A 522 8.64 11.67 21.43
N LEU A 523 8.45 11.33 22.68
CA LEU A 523 7.20 11.35 23.41
C LEU A 523 7.11 12.65 24.21
N TYR A 524 5.98 13.34 24.12
CA TYR A 524 5.67 14.52 24.93
C TYR A 524 4.52 14.19 25.89
N ARG A 525 4.69 14.51 27.17
CA ARG A 525 3.67 14.28 28.21
C ARG A 525 3.71 15.37 29.28
N LEU A 526 2.71 15.40 30.16
CA LEU A 526 2.70 16.31 31.30
C LEU A 526 3.53 15.74 32.47
N ASP A 527 4.43 16.54 33.03
CA ASP A 527 5.11 16.27 34.29
C ASP A 527 4.15 16.42 35.49
N LYS A 528 4.63 16.09 36.69
CA LYS A 528 3.83 16.22 37.93
C LYS A 528 3.38 17.66 38.24
N LYS A 529 4.01 18.67 37.62
CA LYS A 529 3.68 20.10 37.76
C LYS A 529 2.80 20.59 36.61
N GLY A 530 2.35 19.70 35.71
CA GLY A 530 1.51 20.02 34.58
C GLY A 530 2.23 20.70 33.41
N ARG A 531 3.58 20.66 33.37
CA ARG A 531 4.39 21.20 32.26
C ARG A 531 4.73 20.09 31.28
N VAL A 532 4.98 20.43 30.01
CA VAL A 532 5.36 19.43 29.01
C VAL A 532 6.80 18.99 29.23
N GLU A 533 7.01 17.68 29.32
CA GLU A 533 8.32 17.05 29.24
C GLU A 533 8.46 16.24 27.94
N LYS A 534 9.67 16.25 27.38
CA LYS A 534 10.03 15.64 26.11
C LYS A 534 11.04 14.51 26.34
N ILE A 535 10.73 13.28 25.91
CA ILE A 535 11.51 12.08 26.20
C ILE A 535 11.73 11.27 24.91
N PRO A 536 12.96 10.83 24.57
CA PRO A 536 13.18 9.96 23.41
C PRO A 536 12.32 8.69 23.49
N HIS A 537 11.71 8.29 22.38
CA HIS A 537 10.80 7.14 22.37
C HIS A 537 10.82 6.39 21.04
N ASP A 538 10.94 5.06 21.08
CA ASP A 538 11.07 4.22 19.89
C ASP A 538 9.85 4.27 18.97
N GLN A 539 8.63 4.32 19.53
CA GLN A 539 7.41 4.43 18.72
C GLN A 539 7.23 5.79 18.03
N ALA A 540 8.03 6.80 18.38
CA ALA A 540 8.03 8.11 17.71
C ALA A 540 9.02 8.18 16.55
N GLN A 541 9.76 7.09 16.28
CA GLN A 541 10.68 7.00 15.15
C GLN A 541 9.92 6.87 13.81
N PRO A 542 10.51 7.32 12.70
CA PRO A 542 9.90 7.17 11.37
C PRO A 542 9.61 5.70 11.01
N VAL A 543 8.53 5.49 10.26
CA VAL A 543 8.20 4.21 9.64
C VAL A 543 8.85 4.13 8.26
N ASP A 544 9.83 3.26 8.11
CA ASP A 544 10.57 3.14 6.84
C ASP A 544 9.89 2.19 5.85
N PHE A 545 9.70 2.65 4.61
CA PHE A 545 9.28 1.84 3.48
C PHE A 545 10.46 1.50 2.57
N SER A 546 10.74 0.21 2.36
CA SER A 546 11.79 -0.25 1.45
C SER A 546 11.47 0.13 -0.02
N LEU A 547 12.51 0.55 -0.75
CA LEU A 547 12.41 0.85 -2.18
C LEU A 547 13.05 -0.27 -3.03
N HIS A 548 12.29 -0.85 -3.94
CA HIS A 548 12.71 -2.05 -4.69
C HIS A 548 12.23 -2.12 -6.16
N HIS A 549 11.45 -1.14 -6.62
CA HIS A 549 11.01 -0.99 -8.02
C HIS A 549 11.67 0.21 -8.71
N ASN A 550 11.51 0.35 -10.03
CA ASN A 550 12.17 1.36 -10.88
C ASN A 550 13.69 1.28 -10.82
N ILE A 551 14.17 0.07 -11.05
CA ILE A 551 15.60 -0.21 -11.10
C ILE A 551 16.16 0.46 -12.36
N ARG A 552 17.13 1.36 -12.15
CA ARG A 552 17.82 2.08 -13.23
C ARG A 552 18.96 1.23 -13.82
N PRO A 553 19.26 1.41 -15.12
CA PRO A 553 20.39 0.74 -15.77
C PRO A 553 21.73 1.14 -15.13
N GLY A 554 22.75 0.29 -15.30
CA GLY A 554 24.05 0.45 -14.62
C GLY A 554 24.75 1.79 -14.87
N PHE A 555 24.58 2.42 -16.03
CA PHE A 555 25.21 3.72 -16.33
C PHE A 555 24.57 4.90 -15.57
N LEU A 556 23.39 4.71 -14.96
CA LEU A 556 22.75 5.68 -14.07
C LEU A 556 22.90 5.31 -12.58
N ALA A 557 23.49 4.16 -12.27
CA ALA A 557 23.66 3.72 -10.90
C ALA A 557 24.75 4.53 -10.17
N LEU A 558 24.63 4.64 -8.85
CA LEU A 558 25.69 5.21 -8.01
C LEU A 558 26.97 4.37 -8.15
N GLY A 559 28.12 5.03 -8.30
CA GLY A 559 29.41 4.39 -8.48
C GLY A 559 29.76 4.06 -9.94
N SER A 560 28.85 4.34 -10.89
CA SER A 560 29.12 4.17 -12.32
C SER A 560 30.24 5.08 -12.83
N ARG A 561 30.48 6.23 -12.18
CA ARG A 561 31.58 7.16 -12.49
C ARG A 561 32.78 6.98 -11.55
N GLY A 562 32.80 5.89 -10.78
CA GLY A 562 33.87 5.55 -9.84
C GLY A 562 33.60 6.00 -8.39
N CYS A 563 34.59 5.79 -7.52
CA CYS A 563 34.45 5.94 -6.06
C CYS A 563 33.95 7.32 -5.62
N ARG A 564 34.24 8.38 -6.39
CA ARG A 564 33.89 9.76 -6.04
C ARG A 564 32.38 10.04 -6.04
N ASP A 565 31.57 9.19 -6.68
CA ASP A 565 30.10 9.28 -6.62
C ASP A 565 29.55 9.14 -5.19
N CYS A 566 30.26 8.42 -4.30
CA CYS A 566 29.80 8.14 -2.93
C CYS A 566 30.77 8.62 -1.85
N HIS A 567 32.06 8.63 -2.13
CA HIS A 567 33.11 8.84 -1.14
C HIS A 567 33.69 10.26 -1.15
N THR A 568 32.89 11.29 -1.46
CA THR A 568 33.35 12.70 -1.40
C THR A 568 32.45 13.51 -0.49
N ARG A 569 32.97 14.63 0.05
CA ARG A 569 32.19 15.55 0.91
C ARG A 569 31.01 16.23 0.19
N ASN A 570 31.02 16.23 -1.15
CA ASN A 570 29.91 16.75 -1.96
C ASN A 570 28.98 15.63 -2.43
N SER A 571 29.24 14.37 -2.05
CA SER A 571 28.35 13.26 -2.37
C SER A 571 27.18 13.20 -1.40
N PRO A 572 25.95 13.02 -1.89
CA PRO A 572 24.80 12.82 -1.02
C PRO A 572 24.75 11.44 -0.35
N PHE A 573 25.66 10.50 -0.68
CA PHE A 573 25.54 9.14 -0.15
C PHE A 573 25.52 9.10 1.39
N PHE A 574 26.45 9.81 2.05
CA PHE A 574 26.52 9.88 3.51
C PHE A 574 25.95 11.19 4.07
N LEU A 575 26.00 12.27 3.30
CA LEU A 575 25.79 13.63 3.81
C LEU A 575 24.43 14.25 3.42
N ARG A 576 23.57 13.50 2.71
CA ARG A 576 22.22 13.99 2.40
C ARG A 576 21.42 14.25 3.67
N LYS A 577 20.61 15.29 3.66
CA LYS A 577 19.69 15.66 4.73
C LYS A 577 18.42 14.80 4.67
N ILE A 578 18.08 14.19 5.79
CA ILE A 578 16.89 13.37 5.99
C ILE A 578 16.01 14.05 7.02
N LEU A 579 14.75 14.29 6.68
CA LEU A 579 13.75 14.87 7.59
C LEU A 579 13.48 13.89 8.74
N VAL A 580 13.59 14.36 9.98
CA VAL A 580 13.29 13.58 11.19
C VAL A 580 12.15 14.17 12.01
N ASP A 581 11.88 15.46 11.87
CA ASP A 581 10.74 16.14 12.49
C ASP A 581 10.23 17.22 11.52
N PRO A 582 8.93 17.21 11.13
CA PRO A 582 8.38 18.20 10.20
C PRO A 582 8.42 19.64 10.74
N TYR A 583 8.34 19.83 12.05
CA TYR A 583 8.28 21.17 12.66
C TYR A 583 8.76 21.11 14.12
N ASP A 584 9.77 21.88 14.50
CA ASP A 584 10.18 22.04 15.90
C ASP A 584 9.20 22.96 16.66
N GLU A 585 9.52 23.31 17.91
CA GLU A 585 8.70 24.21 18.74
C GLU A 585 8.51 25.62 18.12
N LYS A 586 9.24 25.95 17.04
CA LYS A 586 9.13 27.21 16.29
C LYS A 586 8.62 26.99 14.86
N GLY A 587 8.02 25.84 14.55
CA GLY A 587 7.49 25.51 13.23
C GLY A 587 8.55 25.13 12.19
N LYS A 588 9.82 24.89 12.57
CA LYS A 588 10.92 24.65 11.61
C LYS A 588 11.24 23.17 11.44
N PRO A 589 11.41 22.66 10.20
CA PRO A 589 11.76 21.27 9.98
C PRO A 589 13.18 20.95 10.47
N ILE A 590 13.34 19.75 11.05
CA ILE A 590 14.63 19.24 11.55
C ILE A 590 15.11 18.10 10.66
N TYR A 591 16.40 18.15 10.33
CA TYR A 591 17.08 17.18 9.48
C TYR A 591 18.32 16.63 10.16
N VAL A 592 18.62 15.37 9.87
CA VAL A 592 19.91 14.73 10.18
C VAL A 592 20.61 14.31 8.89
N GLU A 593 21.89 14.00 8.94
CA GLU A 593 22.61 13.43 7.80
C GLU A 593 22.43 11.91 7.73
N ALA A 594 22.46 11.34 6.52
CA ALA A 594 22.24 9.92 6.32
C ALA A 594 23.23 9.01 7.09
N TRP A 595 24.45 9.46 7.34
CA TRP A 595 25.41 8.71 8.16
C TRP A 595 24.98 8.61 9.63
N GLU A 596 24.34 9.65 10.18
CA GLU A 596 23.81 9.67 11.55
C GLU A 596 22.66 8.66 11.66
N GLN A 597 21.75 8.68 10.69
CA GLN A 597 20.64 7.71 10.61
C GLN A 597 21.15 6.25 10.48
N MET A 598 22.26 6.04 9.78
CA MET A 598 22.90 4.72 9.65
C MET A 598 23.74 4.33 10.87
N GLY A 599 23.85 5.18 11.91
CA GLY A 599 24.67 4.91 13.10
C GLY A 599 26.17 4.81 12.79
N ILE A 600 26.65 5.51 11.76
CA ILE A 600 28.08 5.58 11.43
C ILE A 600 28.74 6.57 12.40
N SER A 601 29.94 6.29 12.93
CA SER A 601 30.66 7.28 13.74
C SER A 601 31.37 8.32 12.86
N GLN A 602 31.64 9.51 13.38
CA GLN A 602 32.38 10.55 12.66
C GLN A 602 33.76 10.05 12.19
N GLU A 603 34.48 9.27 12.99
CA GLU A 603 35.78 8.69 12.62
C GLU A 603 35.66 7.67 11.50
N LYS A 604 34.58 6.89 11.49
CA LYS A 604 34.30 5.95 10.40
C LYS A 604 33.90 6.69 9.13
N LEU A 605 33.08 7.74 9.23
CA LEU A 605 32.73 8.61 8.10
C LEU A 605 33.98 9.23 7.48
N ASN A 606 34.87 9.81 8.28
CA ASN A 606 36.11 10.42 7.80
C ASN A 606 37.01 9.42 7.07
N ARG A 607 37.03 8.14 7.47
CA ARG A 607 37.74 7.06 6.75
C ARG A 607 37.04 6.61 5.47
N LEU A 608 35.72 6.76 5.40
CA LEU A 608 34.95 6.43 4.20
C LEU A 608 35.02 7.54 3.17
N LEU A 609 35.11 8.80 3.57
CA LEU A 609 35.30 9.91 2.64
C LEU A 609 36.75 9.96 2.17
N LEU A 610 36.95 10.11 0.87
CA LEU A 610 38.24 10.41 0.28
C LEU A 610 38.64 11.82 0.70
N GLU A 611 39.90 12.00 1.12
CA GLU A 611 40.51 13.32 1.21
C GLU A 611 40.45 13.97 -0.19
N GLN A 612 40.05 15.25 -0.23
CA GLN A 612 39.90 15.99 -1.49
C GLN A 612 41.26 16.34 -2.07
#